data_AF-A0A9D6WBT5-F1
#
_entry.id   AF-A0A9D6WBT5-F1
#
_cell.length_a   1.000
_cell.length_b   1.000
_cell.length_c   1.000
_cell.angle_alpha   90.00
_cell.angle_beta   90.00
_cell.angle_gamma   90.00
#
_symmetry.space_group_name_H-M   'P 1'
#
loop_
_entity.id
_entity.type
_entity.pdbx_description
1 polymer ?
#
loop_
_entity_poly.entity_id
_entity_poly.type
_entity_poly.pdbx_seq_one_letter_code
_entity_poly.pdbx_strand_id
1 'polypeptide(L)'
;MTEPLPPPDFRPDIQAAGLVLRQAIANAEGPLPPPWFMEFLLKYWRRFLVYVHHDHGDDSDDWKHAVDVTRRLLLSIVPANSTEQRSQVLHGLPRLITDVKLALDASGVPSDDRGAFLDKLRDLHMTLFDPNQPLPVNPVDLSDTITMDVRDPRYRALLDKLDGADSVEYIEM
;
A
#
# COMPACT_ATOMS: atom_id res chain seq x y z
N MET A 1 -22.88 2.79 -39.41
CA MET A 1 -22.75 3.68 -38.25
C MET A 1 -22.34 2.78 -37.10
N THR A 2 -21.04 2.75 -36.77
CA THR A 2 -20.54 1.97 -35.64
C THR A 2 -20.85 2.80 -34.39
N GLU A 3 -21.69 2.28 -33.50
CA GLU A 3 -21.83 2.89 -32.17
C GLU A 3 -20.45 2.92 -31.50
N PRO A 4 -20.06 4.04 -30.86
CA PRO A 4 -18.85 4.08 -30.08
C PRO A 4 -18.97 3.05 -28.94
N LEU A 5 -17.95 2.21 -28.78
CA LEU A 5 -17.87 1.29 -27.65
C LEU A 5 -18.05 2.09 -26.35
N PRO A 6 -18.88 1.60 -25.41
CA PRO A 6 -18.99 2.23 -24.10
C PRO A 6 -17.59 2.23 -23.46
N PRO A 7 -17.23 3.29 -22.70
CA PRO A 7 -15.96 3.34 -21.99
C PRO A 7 -15.85 2.10 -21.06
N PRO A 8 -14.64 1.57 -20.85
CA PRO A 8 -14.46 0.39 -20.01
C PRO A 8 -14.96 0.69 -18.59
N ASP A 9 -15.72 -0.24 -18.01
CA ASP A 9 -16.25 -0.11 -16.65
C ASP A 9 -15.20 -0.61 -15.64
N PHE A 10 -14.45 0.33 -15.06
CA PHE A 10 -13.43 0.03 -14.04
C PHE A 10 -13.97 -0.06 -12.61
N ARG A 11 -15.29 0.09 -12.40
CA ARG A 11 -15.88 0.02 -11.06
C ARG A 11 -15.55 -1.27 -10.29
N PRO A 12 -15.63 -2.49 -10.89
CA PRO A 12 -15.25 -3.71 -10.16
C PRO A 12 -13.76 -3.71 -9.79
N ASP A 13 -12.89 -3.23 -10.67
CA ASP A 13 -11.44 -3.19 -10.45
C ASP A 13 -11.07 -2.23 -9.30
N ILE A 14 -11.73 -1.07 -9.25
CA ILE A 14 -11.56 -0.06 -8.19
C ILE A 14 -12.04 -0.62 -6.84
N GLN A 15 -13.18 -1.32 -6.83
CA GLN A 15 -13.68 -1.96 -5.61
C GLN A 15 -12.74 -3.06 -5.12
N ALA A 16 -12.22 -3.90 -6.02
CA ALA A 16 -11.26 -4.95 -5.69
C ALA A 16 -9.97 -4.37 -5.11
N ALA A 17 -9.40 -3.35 -5.75
CA ALA A 17 -8.21 -2.65 -5.27
C ALA A 17 -8.43 -2.01 -3.89
N GLY A 18 -9.56 -1.32 -3.70
CA GLY A 18 -9.94 -0.71 -2.42
C GLY A 18 -10.09 -1.74 -1.31
N LEU A 19 -10.73 -2.88 -1.59
CA LEU A 19 -10.91 -3.98 -0.65
C LEU A 19 -9.56 -4.57 -0.20
N VAL A 20 -8.64 -4.79 -1.14
CA VAL A 20 -7.29 -5.31 -0.85
C VAL A 20 -6.53 -4.37 0.07
N LEU A 21 -6.52 -3.07 -0.23
CA LEU A 21 -5.83 -2.08 0.61
C LEU A 21 -6.43 -2.03 2.01
N ARG A 22 -7.77 -2.03 2.11
CA ARG A 22 -8.45 -2.05 3.40
C ARG A 22 -8.11 -3.29 4.22
N GLN A 23 -8.18 -4.48 3.60
CA GLN A 23 -7.87 -5.73 4.27
C GLN A 23 -6.41 -5.78 4.71
N ALA A 24 -5.48 -5.34 3.86
CA ALA A 24 -4.07 -5.33 4.19
C ALA A 24 -3.76 -4.36 5.36
N ILE A 25 -4.38 -3.18 5.38
CA ILE A 25 -4.24 -2.21 6.49
C ILE A 25 -4.83 -2.81 7.78
N ALA A 26 -6.01 -3.42 7.71
CA ALA A 26 -6.66 -4.02 8.87
C ALA A 26 -5.86 -5.20 9.44
N ASN A 27 -5.27 -6.03 8.56
CA ASN A 27 -4.49 -7.22 8.94
C ASN A 27 -3.08 -6.92 9.46
N ALA A 28 -2.56 -5.70 9.24
CA ALA A 28 -1.20 -5.36 9.66
C ALA A 28 -1.07 -5.25 11.18
N GLU A 29 -2.19 -5.12 11.93
CA GLU A 29 -2.24 -5.04 13.40
C GLU A 29 -1.20 -4.05 14.01
N GLY A 30 -0.84 -3.02 13.24
CA GLY A 30 0.20 -2.06 13.56
C GLY A 30 -0.31 -0.63 13.54
N PRO A 31 0.52 0.34 13.96
CA PRO A 31 0.17 1.75 13.86
C PRO A 31 0.00 2.14 12.37
N LEU A 32 -0.80 3.19 12.10
CA LEU A 32 -1.08 3.58 10.72
C LEU A 32 0.19 3.92 9.95
N PRO A 33 0.22 3.66 8.64
CA PRO A 33 1.32 4.10 7.81
C PRO A 33 1.46 5.63 7.87
N PRO A 34 2.69 6.15 7.82
CA PRO A 34 2.93 7.59 7.72
C PRO A 34 2.13 8.25 6.58
N PRO A 35 1.79 9.55 6.67
CA PRO A 35 0.95 10.20 5.66
C PRO A 35 1.49 10.08 4.23
N TRP A 36 2.81 10.19 4.06
CA TRP A 36 3.47 10.04 2.75
C TRP A 36 3.30 8.64 2.14
N PHE A 37 3.18 7.61 2.98
CA PHE A 37 2.96 6.24 2.54
C PHE A 37 1.49 6.05 2.13
N MET A 38 0.56 6.63 2.90
CA MET A 38 -0.86 6.60 2.56
C MET A 38 -1.15 7.37 1.27
N GLU A 39 -0.56 8.54 1.08
CA GLU A 39 -0.65 9.30 -0.17
C GLU A 39 -0.16 8.48 -1.36
N PHE A 40 0.97 7.78 -1.19
CA PHE A 40 1.49 6.89 -2.21
C PHE A 40 0.55 5.71 -2.51
N LEU A 41 -0.02 5.07 -1.47
CA LEU A 41 -0.96 3.98 -1.65
C LEU A 41 -2.19 4.42 -2.44
N LEU A 42 -2.75 5.59 -2.11
CA LEU A 42 -3.94 6.12 -2.78
C LEU A 42 -3.66 6.55 -4.22
N LYS A 43 -2.52 7.21 -4.45
CA LYS A 43 -2.20 7.85 -5.72
C LYS A 43 -1.66 6.87 -6.75
N TYR A 44 -0.78 5.96 -6.33
CA TYR A 44 -0.02 5.11 -7.24
C TYR A 44 -0.35 3.63 -7.06
N TRP A 45 -0.32 3.14 -5.81
CA TRP A 45 -0.47 1.71 -5.56
C TRP A 45 -1.89 1.19 -5.84
N ARG A 46 -2.92 2.00 -5.56
CA ARG A 46 -4.30 1.67 -5.91
C ARG A 46 -4.48 1.56 -7.42
N ARG A 47 -3.87 2.46 -8.19
CA ARG A 47 -3.90 2.43 -9.66
C ARG A 47 -3.20 1.19 -10.21
N PHE A 48 -2.05 0.81 -9.64
CA PHE A 48 -1.39 -0.46 -9.93
C PHE A 48 -2.35 -1.65 -9.75
N LEU A 49 -3.02 -1.75 -8.59
CA LEU A 49 -3.97 -2.83 -8.33
C LEU A 49 -5.15 -2.83 -9.30
N VAL A 50 -5.70 -1.66 -9.63
CA VAL A 50 -6.77 -1.54 -10.63
C VAL A 50 -6.33 -2.09 -11.98
N TYR A 51 -5.12 -1.76 -12.45
CA TYR A 51 -4.63 -2.27 -13.74
C TYR A 51 -4.40 -3.78 -13.72
N VAL A 52 -3.75 -4.30 -12.67
CA VAL A 52 -3.52 -5.75 -12.56
C VAL A 52 -4.85 -6.51 -12.54
N HIS A 53 -5.83 -6.01 -11.79
CA HIS A 53 -7.16 -6.63 -11.74
C HIS A 53 -7.86 -6.56 -13.10
N HIS A 54 -7.81 -5.42 -13.76
CA HIS A 54 -8.45 -5.21 -15.06
C HIS A 54 -7.85 -6.12 -16.15
N ASP A 55 -6.52 -6.20 -16.21
CA ASP A 55 -5.82 -6.90 -17.28
C ASP A 55 -5.80 -8.43 -17.08
N HIS A 56 -5.82 -8.91 -15.84
CA HIS A 56 -5.61 -10.33 -15.53
C HIS A 56 -6.80 -11.00 -14.81
N GLY A 57 -7.67 -10.25 -14.15
CA GLY A 57 -8.77 -10.77 -13.34
C GLY A 57 -8.36 -11.26 -11.95
N ASP A 58 -9.36 -11.50 -11.10
CA ASP A 58 -9.25 -11.83 -9.67
C ASP A 58 -8.68 -13.22 -9.35
N ASP A 59 -8.82 -14.18 -10.26
CA ASP A 59 -8.26 -15.53 -10.07
C ASP A 59 -6.83 -15.69 -10.60
N SER A 60 -6.27 -14.65 -11.22
CA SER A 60 -4.93 -14.70 -11.82
C SER A 60 -3.80 -14.77 -10.81
N ASP A 61 -2.70 -15.39 -11.22
CA ASP A 61 -1.46 -15.41 -10.43
C ASP A 61 -0.87 -13.99 -10.28
N ASP A 62 -1.03 -13.14 -11.30
CA ASP A 62 -0.62 -11.73 -11.27
C ASP A 62 -1.37 -10.94 -10.20
N TRP A 63 -2.71 -11.08 -10.12
CA TRP A 63 -3.51 -10.45 -9.08
C TRP A 63 -3.14 -10.98 -7.69
N LYS A 64 -3.06 -12.30 -7.51
CA LYS A 64 -2.66 -12.91 -6.24
C LYS A 64 -1.28 -12.41 -5.79
N HIS A 65 -0.35 -12.27 -6.73
CA HIS A 65 0.97 -11.72 -6.45
C HIS A 65 0.89 -10.24 -6.03
N ALA A 66 0.13 -9.41 -6.75
CA ALA A 66 -0.05 -8.00 -6.39
C ALA A 66 -0.68 -7.81 -4.99
N VAL A 67 -1.65 -8.65 -4.63
CA VAL A 67 -2.25 -8.70 -3.29
C VAL A 67 -1.21 -9.07 -2.23
N ASP A 68 -0.40 -10.10 -2.48
CA ASP A 68 0.67 -10.53 -1.56
C ASP A 68 1.74 -9.44 -1.37
N VAL A 69 2.18 -8.78 -2.44
CA VAL A 69 3.13 -7.66 -2.37
C VAL A 69 2.54 -6.52 -1.54
N THR A 70 1.26 -6.19 -1.73
CA THR A 70 0.56 -5.16 -0.93
C THR A 70 0.55 -5.51 0.56
N ARG A 71 0.22 -6.76 0.89
CA ARG A 71 0.26 -7.26 2.27
C ARG A 71 1.67 -7.17 2.86
N ARG A 72 2.69 -7.66 2.16
CA ARG A 72 4.09 -7.61 2.63
C ARG A 72 4.61 -6.19 2.78
N LEU A 73 4.23 -5.29 1.87
CA LEU A 73 4.58 -3.88 1.92
C LEU A 73 4.05 -3.21 3.20
N LEU A 74 2.78 -3.42 3.52
CA LEU A 74 2.18 -2.92 4.76
C LEU A 74 2.74 -3.58 6.02
N LEU A 75 3.00 -4.90 6.00
CA LEU A 75 3.64 -5.58 7.13
C LEU A 75 5.08 -5.12 7.37
N SER A 76 5.80 -4.68 6.33
CA SER A 76 7.19 -4.25 6.44
C SER A 76 7.39 -2.96 7.24
N ILE A 77 6.33 -2.18 7.43
CA ILE A 77 6.35 -0.93 8.17
C ILE A 77 5.76 -1.07 9.58
N VAL A 78 5.38 -2.28 9.98
CA VAL A 78 4.95 -2.60 11.34
C VAL A 78 6.18 -2.91 12.18
N PRO A 79 6.35 -2.26 13.36
CA PRO A 79 7.43 -2.60 14.27
C PRO A 79 7.39 -4.09 14.66
N ALA A 80 8.56 -4.74 14.65
CA ALA A 80 8.66 -6.12 15.12
C ALA A 80 8.60 -6.19 16.65
N ASN A 81 7.77 -7.07 17.18
CA ASN A 81 7.57 -7.31 18.60
C ASN A 81 8.53 -8.37 19.18
N SER A 82 9.26 -9.09 18.31
CA SER A 82 10.31 -10.04 18.72
C SER A 82 11.50 -10.03 17.77
N THR A 83 12.63 -10.57 18.24
CA THR A 83 13.85 -10.74 17.42
C THR A 83 13.60 -11.68 16.24
N GLU A 84 12.79 -12.72 16.43
CA GLU A 84 12.41 -13.67 15.38
C GLU A 84 11.57 -12.99 14.31
N GLN A 85 10.57 -12.18 14.71
CA GLN A 85 9.75 -11.42 13.78
C GLN A 85 10.61 -10.39 13.01
N ARG A 86 11.51 -9.70 13.70
CA ARG A 86 12.47 -8.76 13.09
C ARG A 86 13.33 -9.46 12.04
N SER A 87 13.89 -10.63 12.38
CA SER A 87 14.70 -11.43 11.47
C SER A 87 13.89 -11.85 10.24
N GLN A 88 12.66 -12.35 10.41
CA GLN A 88 11.77 -12.73 9.31
C GLN A 88 11.49 -11.56 8.36
N VAL A 89 11.18 -10.37 8.90
CA VAL A 89 10.95 -9.17 8.08
C VAL A 89 12.22 -8.80 7.31
N LEU A 90 13.37 -8.72 7.99
CA LEU A 90 14.65 -8.38 7.36
C LEU A 90 15.04 -9.37 6.25
N HIS A 91 14.81 -10.67 6.45
CA HIS A 91 15.04 -11.69 5.42
C HIS A 91 14.11 -11.51 4.20
N GLY A 92 12.90 -11.00 4.39
CA GLY A 92 11.92 -10.76 3.33
C GLY A 92 12.11 -9.45 2.56
N LEU A 93 12.79 -8.45 3.13
CA LEU A 93 12.93 -7.11 2.55
C LEU A 93 13.54 -7.10 1.13
N PRO A 94 14.63 -7.82 0.80
CA PRO A 94 15.23 -7.74 -0.53
C PRO A 94 14.26 -8.16 -1.65
N ARG A 95 13.46 -9.20 -1.38
CA ARG A 95 12.44 -9.66 -2.32
C ARG A 95 11.30 -8.64 -2.42
N LEU A 96 10.82 -8.14 -1.28
CA LEU A 96 9.77 -7.12 -1.26
C LEU A 96 10.18 -5.86 -2.05
N ILE A 97 11.39 -5.34 -1.85
CA ILE A 97 11.86 -4.16 -2.57
C ILE A 97 11.96 -4.41 -4.07
N THR A 98 12.35 -5.61 -4.49
CA THR A 98 12.33 -5.99 -5.91
C THR A 98 10.91 -5.97 -6.47
N ASP A 99 9.97 -6.62 -5.78
CA ASP A 99 8.57 -6.69 -6.22
C ASP A 99 7.92 -5.30 -6.26
N VAL A 100 8.21 -4.44 -5.27
CA VAL A 100 7.73 -3.05 -5.24
C VAL A 100 8.28 -2.25 -6.41
N LYS A 101 9.57 -2.38 -6.74
CA LYS A 101 10.15 -1.69 -7.90
C LYS A 101 9.46 -2.11 -9.20
N LEU A 102 9.25 -3.41 -9.39
CA LEU A 102 8.55 -3.94 -10.57
C LEU A 102 7.11 -3.40 -10.66
N ALA A 103 6.37 -3.38 -9.55
CA ALA A 103 5.03 -2.81 -9.50
C ALA A 103 5.00 -1.31 -9.85
N LEU A 104 6.00 -0.55 -9.42
CA LEU A 104 6.11 0.88 -9.72
C LEU A 104 6.51 1.15 -11.16
N ASP A 105 7.36 0.31 -11.73
CA ASP A 105 7.73 0.38 -13.13
C ASP A 105 6.51 0.09 -14.03
N ALA A 106 5.67 -0.88 -13.64
CA ALA A 106 4.46 -1.24 -14.37
C ALA A 106 3.32 -0.22 -14.26
N SER A 107 3.27 0.58 -13.19
CA SER A 107 2.16 1.51 -12.92
C SER A 107 2.37 2.94 -13.45
N GLY A 108 3.47 3.18 -14.17
CA GLY A 108 3.74 4.49 -14.78
C GLY A 108 4.06 5.59 -13.77
N VAL A 109 4.49 5.23 -12.57
CA VAL A 109 4.88 6.20 -11.52
C VAL A 109 6.09 7.00 -12.03
N PRO A 110 6.06 8.35 -11.94
CA PRO A 110 7.22 9.17 -12.30
C PRO A 110 8.47 8.73 -11.55
N SER A 111 9.62 8.74 -12.24
CA SER A 111 10.89 8.26 -11.66
C SER A 111 11.27 8.99 -10.36
N ASP A 112 10.98 10.29 -10.29
CA ASP A 112 11.28 11.12 -9.12
C ASP A 112 10.43 10.70 -7.90
N ASP A 113 9.13 10.47 -8.11
CA ASP A 113 8.22 10.02 -7.05
C ASP A 113 8.54 8.60 -6.57
N ARG A 114 8.94 7.73 -7.50
CA ARG A 114 9.43 6.38 -7.17
C ARG A 114 10.68 6.44 -6.31
N GLY A 115 11.66 7.27 -6.69
CA GLY A 115 12.90 7.47 -5.92
C GLY A 115 12.61 7.99 -4.52
N ALA A 116 11.82 9.06 -4.42
CA ALA A 116 11.44 9.66 -3.16
C ALA A 116 10.69 8.70 -2.23
N PHE A 117 9.80 7.86 -2.76
CA PHE A 117 9.10 6.84 -1.99
C PHE A 117 10.06 5.77 -1.46
N LEU A 118 10.93 5.22 -2.32
CA LEU A 118 11.88 4.17 -1.93
C LEU A 118 12.90 4.67 -0.92
N ASP A 119 13.34 5.93 -1.01
CA ASP A 119 14.22 6.55 -0.03
C ASP A 119 13.54 6.68 1.34
N LYS A 120 12.31 7.22 1.39
CA LYS A 120 11.53 7.31 2.64
C LYS A 120 11.24 5.94 3.25
N LEU A 121 10.94 4.94 2.42
CA LEU A 121 10.69 3.57 2.87
C LEU A 121 11.95 2.96 3.49
N ARG A 122 13.12 3.15 2.85
CA ARG A 122 14.41 2.72 3.41
C ARG A 122 14.67 3.37 4.77
N ASP A 123 14.49 4.69 4.87
CA ASP A 123 14.77 5.43 6.10
C ASP A 123 13.83 4.98 7.25
N LEU A 124 12.57 4.68 6.92
CA LEU A 124 11.62 4.07 7.85
C LEU A 124 12.07 2.67 8.29
N HIS A 125 12.49 1.79 7.37
CA HIS A 125 12.99 0.46 7.70
C HIS A 125 14.25 0.51 8.57
N MET A 126 15.17 1.44 8.31
CA MET A 126 16.35 1.66 9.15
C MET A 126 15.96 2.05 10.58
N THR A 127 14.91 2.84 10.73
CA THR A 127 14.40 3.26 12.05
C THR A 127 13.70 2.11 12.77
N LEU A 128 12.86 1.33 12.07
CA LEU A 128 12.07 0.24 12.66
C LEU A 128 12.92 -0.99 13.03
N PHE A 129 14.00 -1.23 12.30
CA PHE A 129 14.81 -2.45 12.42
C PHE A 129 16.26 -2.17 12.77
N ASP A 130 16.57 -1.02 13.37
CA ASP A 130 17.90 -0.73 13.92
C ASP A 130 18.28 -1.84 14.94
N PRO A 131 19.33 -2.63 14.66
CA PRO A 131 19.75 -3.72 15.54
C PRO A 131 20.28 -3.23 16.90
N ASN A 132 20.67 -1.96 17.00
CA ASN A 132 21.15 -1.35 18.24
C ASN A 132 20.02 -0.70 19.05
N GLN A 133 18.81 -0.62 18.49
CA GLN A 133 17.65 -0.12 19.21
C GLN A 133 17.00 -1.27 19.99
N PRO A 134 16.83 -1.16 21.33
CA PRO A 134 16.12 -2.16 22.11
C PRO A 134 14.73 -2.38 21.49
N LEU A 135 14.23 -3.62 21.51
CA LEU A 135 12.88 -3.94 21.04
C LEU A 135 11.92 -2.88 21.59
N PRO A 136 11.07 -2.27 20.75
CA PRO A 136 10.18 -1.20 21.18
C PRO A 136 9.35 -1.69 22.38
N VAL A 137 9.66 -1.19 23.57
CA VAL A 137 8.92 -1.50 24.82
C VAL A 137 7.56 -0.78 24.85
N ASN A 138 7.40 0.19 23.94
CA ASN A 138 6.17 0.88 23.56
C ASN A 138 6.12 0.94 22.03
N PRO A 139 4.93 0.97 21.40
CA PRO A 139 4.81 1.23 19.97
C PRO A 139 5.68 2.43 19.61
N VAL A 140 6.48 2.32 18.55
CA VAL A 140 7.18 3.47 17.95
C VAL A 140 6.17 4.61 17.91
N ASP A 141 6.54 5.77 18.47
CA ASP A 141 5.66 6.93 18.55
C ASP A 141 5.37 7.45 17.14
N LEU A 142 4.40 6.81 16.50
CA LEU A 142 3.79 7.26 15.27
C LEU A 142 2.70 8.29 15.59
N SER A 143 2.69 9.01 16.72
CA SER A 143 1.61 9.97 17.03
C SER A 143 1.68 11.26 16.20
N ASP A 144 2.81 11.55 15.54
CA ASP A 144 2.87 12.51 14.42
C ASP A 144 2.23 11.94 13.13
N THR A 145 1.87 10.66 13.16
CA THR A 145 1.03 9.96 12.19
C THR A 145 -0.40 9.92 12.73
N ILE A 146 -1.37 10.18 11.86
CA ILE A 146 -2.80 10.23 12.16
C ILE A 146 -3.17 9.08 13.12
N THR A 147 -3.67 9.41 14.32
CA THR A 147 -4.03 8.41 15.33
C THR A 147 -5.18 7.55 14.80
N MET A 148 -5.12 6.22 15.01
CA MET A 148 -6.24 5.30 14.73
C MET A 148 -7.38 5.52 15.73
N ASP A 149 -8.07 6.64 15.62
CA ASP A 149 -9.44 6.74 16.09
C ASP A 149 -10.34 6.60 14.86
N VAL A 150 -11.25 5.63 14.85
CA VAL A 150 -12.31 5.54 13.83
C VAL A 150 -13.20 6.80 13.86
N ARG A 151 -13.10 7.59 14.94
CA ARG A 151 -13.70 8.91 15.10
C ARG A 151 -12.83 10.04 14.56
N ASP A 152 -11.55 9.80 14.21
CA ASP A 152 -10.73 10.78 13.49
C ASP A 152 -11.35 10.97 12.09
N PRO A 153 -11.89 12.16 11.78
CA PRO A 153 -12.55 12.43 10.52
C PRO A 153 -11.63 12.22 9.31
N ARG A 154 -10.31 12.33 9.48
CA ARG A 154 -9.32 12.14 8.42
C ARG A 154 -9.17 10.67 8.06
N TYR A 155 -9.14 9.79 9.06
CA TYR A 155 -9.10 8.34 8.85
C TYR A 155 -10.43 7.85 8.25
N ARG A 156 -11.56 8.37 8.73
CA ARG A 156 -12.86 8.03 8.14
C ARG A 156 -12.99 8.52 6.70
N ALA A 157 -12.59 9.75 6.42
CA ALA A 157 -12.58 10.29 5.06
C ALA A 157 -11.60 9.53 4.13
N LEU A 158 -10.51 8.97 4.69
CA LEU A 158 -9.56 8.14 3.97
C LEU A 158 -10.16 6.78 3.58
N LEU A 159 -10.86 6.13 4.51
CA LEU A 159 -11.62 4.91 4.22
C LEU A 159 -12.75 5.21 3.23
N ASP A 160 -13.46 6.32 3.40
CA ASP A 160 -14.50 6.77 2.46
C ASP A 160 -13.90 7.05 1.06
N LYS A 161 -12.66 7.55 0.95
CA LYS A 161 -11.95 7.70 -0.34
C LYS A 161 -11.51 6.38 -0.95
N LEU A 162 -11.26 5.34 -0.16
CA LEU A 162 -11.03 4.00 -0.70
C LEU A 162 -12.33 3.36 -1.20
N ASP A 163 -13.47 3.78 -0.66
CA ASP A 163 -14.81 3.20 -0.91
C ASP A 163 -15.62 3.96 -1.97
N GLY A 164 -15.37 5.26 -2.12
CA GLY A 164 -16.19 6.14 -2.93
C GLY A 164 -16.04 5.89 -4.43
N ALA A 165 -17.19 5.78 -5.11
CA ALA A 165 -17.31 5.77 -6.57
C ALA A 165 -16.75 7.05 -7.23
N ASP A 166 -16.62 8.17 -6.49
CA ASP A 166 -15.96 9.39 -6.96
C ASP A 166 -14.44 9.21 -7.17
N SER A 167 -13.86 8.10 -6.69
CA SER A 167 -12.48 7.69 -7.01
C SER A 167 -12.25 7.41 -8.50
N VAL A 168 -13.33 7.14 -9.24
CA VAL A 168 -13.29 6.88 -10.68
C VAL A 168 -12.84 8.14 -11.44
N GLU A 169 -13.17 9.34 -10.95
CA GLU A 169 -12.77 10.61 -11.58
C GLU A 169 -11.29 10.98 -11.37
N TYR A 170 -10.60 10.36 -10.41
CA TYR A 170 -9.22 10.70 -10.02
C TYR A 170 -8.16 9.68 -10.45
N ILE A 171 -8.56 8.59 -11.11
CA ILE A 171 -7.62 7.79 -11.88
C ILE A 171 -7.58 8.44 -13.26
N GLU A 172 -6.79 9.52 -13.40
CA GLU A 172 -6.40 9.99 -14.74
C GLU A 172 -5.68 8.84 -15.44
N MET A 173 -6.41 8.09 -16.25
CA MET A 173 -5.85 7.02 -17.08
C MET A 173 -4.98 7.62 -18.16
#